data_AF-A0AAV9MTQ8-F1
#
_entry.id   AF-A0AAV9MTQ8-F1
#
_cell.length_a   1.000
_cell.length_b   1.000
_cell.length_c   1.000
_cell.angle_alpha   90.00
_cell.angle_beta   90.00
_cell.angle_gamma   90.00
#
_symmetry.space_group_name_H-M   'P 1'
#
loop_
_entity.id
_entity.type
_entity.pdbx_description
1 polymer ?
#
loop_
_entity_poly.entity_id
_entity_poly.type
_entity_poly.pdbx_seq_one_letter_code
_entity_poly.pdbx_strand_id
1 'polypeptide(L)'
;MPMPNSSANMQEELKGYYFQCFYNQPVLRKQMRSSTKRVLHSLKESLLRITLVHPSVSFKIVVIESEDDLFCTRASPSLLPLLCSGLGIHRSSLGKLNASDGSFKLSGYISGPNVYMVKVYRPKLMDYRCEENLKN
;
A
#
# COMPACT_ATOMS: atom_id res chain seq x y z
N MET A 1 -20.94 -29.09 -37.80
CA MET A 1 -20.52 -29.36 -36.41
C MET A 1 -20.18 -28.04 -35.76
N PRO A 2 -20.88 -27.61 -34.69
CA PRO A 2 -20.52 -26.38 -33.99
C PRO A 2 -19.31 -26.67 -33.08
N MET A 3 -18.29 -25.81 -33.18
CA MET A 3 -17.10 -25.86 -32.33
C MET A 3 -17.48 -25.53 -30.88
N PRO A 4 -16.86 -26.16 -29.87
CA PRO A 4 -17.13 -25.85 -28.48
C PRO A 4 -16.62 -24.44 -28.14
N ASN A 5 -17.51 -23.64 -27.54
CA ASN A 5 -17.26 -22.26 -27.10
C ASN A 5 -16.17 -22.23 -26.01
N SER A 6 -14.98 -21.75 -26.37
CA SER A 6 -13.83 -21.52 -25.47
C SER A 6 -14.12 -20.56 -24.30
N SER A 7 -15.13 -19.70 -24.42
CA SER A 7 -15.52 -18.75 -23.37
C SER A 7 -16.23 -19.39 -22.16
N ALA A 8 -16.86 -20.55 -22.33
CA ALA A 8 -17.52 -21.25 -21.23
C ALA A 8 -16.51 -21.92 -20.27
N ASN A 9 -15.35 -22.32 -20.79
CA ASN A 9 -14.35 -23.06 -20.03
C ASN A 9 -13.62 -22.16 -19.00
N MET A 10 -13.30 -20.91 -19.36
CA MET A 10 -12.64 -19.98 -18.44
C MET A 10 -13.53 -19.51 -17.28
N GLN A 11 -14.86 -19.41 -17.51
CA GLN A 11 -15.83 -19.04 -16.47
C GLN A 11 -16.01 -20.16 -15.43
N GLU A 12 -15.91 -21.41 -15.85
CA GLU A 12 -16.01 -22.58 -14.98
C GLU A 12 -14.69 -22.85 -14.23
N GLU A 13 -13.55 -22.62 -14.88
CA GLU A 13 -12.21 -22.70 -14.26
C GLU A 13 -12.05 -21.70 -13.11
N LEU A 14 -12.49 -20.45 -13.27
CA LEU A 14 -12.39 -19.43 -12.21
C LEU A 14 -13.34 -19.68 -11.02
N LYS A 15 -14.49 -20.32 -11.25
CA LYS A 15 -15.39 -20.76 -10.17
C LYS A 15 -14.72 -21.79 -9.25
N GLY A 16 -13.76 -22.57 -9.77
CA GLY A 16 -12.99 -23.55 -9.00
C GLY A 16 -11.95 -22.97 -8.04
N TYR A 17 -11.42 -21.77 -8.28
CA TYR A 17 -10.20 -21.31 -7.59
C TYR A 17 -10.39 -20.59 -6.25
N TYR A 18 -11.59 -20.07 -5.91
CA TYR A 18 -11.76 -19.22 -4.70
C TYR A 18 -13.04 -19.41 -3.88
N PHE A 19 -13.93 -20.35 -4.23
CA PHE A 19 -15.30 -20.34 -3.68
C PHE A 19 -15.45 -20.79 -2.22
N GLN A 20 -14.36 -21.07 -1.51
CA GLN A 20 -14.41 -21.67 -0.17
C GLN A 20 -13.33 -21.18 0.80
N CYS A 21 -12.98 -19.89 0.76
CA CYS A 21 -12.22 -19.28 1.85
C CYS A 21 -12.90 -19.57 3.21
N PHE A 22 -12.15 -20.19 4.12
CA PHE A 22 -12.62 -20.60 5.45
C PHE A 22 -13.76 -21.63 5.47
N TYR A 23 -13.87 -22.51 4.46
CA TYR A 23 -14.93 -23.52 4.43
C TYR A 23 -14.93 -24.47 5.64
N ASN A 24 -13.75 -24.87 6.11
CA ASN A 24 -13.56 -25.67 7.32
C ASN A 24 -13.65 -24.88 8.63
N GLN A 25 -13.86 -23.56 8.56
CA GLN A 25 -13.81 -22.66 9.71
C GLN A 25 -15.08 -21.80 9.75
N PRO A 26 -16.22 -22.38 10.21
CA PRO A 26 -17.54 -21.75 10.10
C PRO A 26 -17.64 -20.41 10.83
N VAL A 27 -16.93 -20.26 11.95
CA VAL A 27 -16.88 -19.01 12.73
C VAL A 27 -16.22 -17.89 11.92
N LEU A 28 -15.04 -18.16 11.34
CA LEU A 28 -14.31 -17.19 10.52
C LEU A 28 -15.05 -16.87 9.21
N ARG A 29 -15.68 -17.87 8.61
CA ARG A 29 -16.52 -17.67 7.42
C ARG A 29 -17.70 -16.74 7.71
N LYS A 30 -18.38 -16.92 8.85
CA LYS A 30 -19.49 -16.06 9.28
C LYS A 30 -18.99 -14.63 9.54
N GLN A 31 -17.86 -14.49 10.22
CA GLN A 31 -17.25 -13.18 10.47
C GLN A 31 -16.91 -12.47 9.16
N MET A 32 -16.17 -13.11 8.25
CA MET A 32 -15.77 -12.54 6.96
C MET A 32 -16.99 -12.08 6.13
N ARG A 33 -18.05 -12.90 6.07
CA ARG A 33 -19.31 -12.56 5.38
C ARG A 33 -20.04 -11.37 6.02
N SER A 34 -20.04 -11.28 7.35
CA SER A 34 -20.66 -10.16 8.06
C SER A 34 -19.86 -8.86 7.92
N SER A 35 -18.55 -8.95 7.64
CA SER A 35 -17.63 -7.82 7.58
C SER A 35 -17.03 -7.61 6.18
N THR A 36 -17.68 -8.05 5.11
CA THR A 36 -17.14 -8.03 3.74
C THR A 36 -16.64 -6.64 3.34
N LYS A 37 -17.37 -5.57 3.69
CA LYS A 37 -16.95 -4.18 3.43
C LYS A 37 -15.60 -3.85 4.09
N ARG A 38 -15.39 -4.27 5.34
CA ARG A 38 -14.13 -4.04 6.07
C ARG A 38 -12.99 -4.83 5.46
N VAL A 39 -13.23 -6.09 5.09
CA VAL A 39 -12.24 -6.95 4.43
C VAL A 39 -11.81 -6.35 3.10
N LEU A 40 -12.77 -5.93 2.27
CA LEU A 40 -12.49 -5.28 0.98
C LEU A 40 -11.72 -3.97 1.18
N HIS A 41 -12.08 -3.15 2.17
CA HIS A 41 -11.34 -1.94 2.50
C HIS A 41 -9.88 -2.26 2.91
N SER A 42 -9.67 -3.26 3.77
CA SER A 42 -8.32 -3.70 4.15
C SER A 42 -7.51 -4.22 2.96
N LEU A 43 -8.15 -4.88 2.00
CA LEU A 43 -7.50 -5.31 0.75
C LEU A 43 -7.08 -4.12 -0.10
N LYS A 44 -7.94 -3.10 -0.26
CA LYS A 44 -7.57 -1.85 -0.96
C LYS A 44 -6.36 -1.18 -0.32
N GLU A 45 -6.40 -0.99 1.00
CA GLU A 45 -5.30 -0.39 1.77
C GLU A 45 -3.99 -1.16 1.62
N SER A 46 -4.05 -2.50 1.70
CA SER A 46 -2.88 -3.36 1.58
C SER A 46 -2.30 -3.29 0.15
N LEU A 47 -3.17 -3.33 -0.85
CA LEU A 47 -2.75 -3.27 -2.25
C LEU A 47 -2.13 -1.92 -2.60
N LEU A 48 -2.73 -0.83 -2.11
CA LEU A 48 -2.17 0.51 -2.25
C LEU A 48 -0.74 0.58 -1.69
N ARG A 49 -0.49 0.04 -0.49
CA ARG A 49 0.88 -0.01 0.09
C ARG A 49 1.86 -0.76 -0.82
N ILE A 50 1.43 -1.87 -1.41
CA ILE A 50 2.25 -2.63 -2.37
C ILE A 50 2.52 -1.80 -3.63
N THR A 51 1.50 -1.13 -4.17
CA THR A 51 1.64 -0.25 -5.34
C THR A 51 2.63 0.90 -5.07
N LEU A 52 2.66 1.43 -3.85
CA LEU A 52 3.61 2.47 -3.48
C LEU A 52 5.07 1.96 -3.45
N VAL A 53 5.30 0.69 -3.15
CA VAL A 53 6.65 0.08 -3.22
C VAL A 53 7.04 -0.27 -4.65
N HIS A 54 6.07 -0.67 -5.49
CA HIS A 54 6.27 -1.07 -6.87
C HIS A 54 5.47 -0.19 -7.84
N PRO A 55 5.84 1.09 -7.99
CA PRO A 55 5.04 2.06 -8.74
C PRO A 55 4.93 1.71 -10.24
N SER A 56 5.88 0.94 -10.77
CA SER A 56 5.89 0.47 -12.16
C SER A 56 4.89 -0.66 -12.45
N VAL A 57 4.22 -1.20 -11.44
CA VAL A 57 3.25 -2.30 -11.59
C VAL A 57 1.83 -1.77 -11.41
N SER A 58 0.93 -2.13 -12.30
CA SER A 58 -0.50 -1.83 -12.18
C SER A 58 -1.22 -2.97 -11.47
N PHE A 59 -2.05 -2.62 -10.49
CA PHE A 59 -2.90 -3.57 -9.78
C PHE A 59 -4.37 -3.23 -9.97
N LYS A 60 -5.19 -4.27 -10.09
CA LYS A 60 -6.62 -4.16 -10.32
C LYS A 60 -7.38 -5.14 -9.45
N ILE A 61 -8.41 -4.68 -8.75
CA ILE A 61 -9.39 -5.50 -8.03
C ILE A 61 -10.74 -5.33 -8.73
N VAL A 62 -11.28 -6.44 -9.22
CA VAL A 62 -12.60 -6.50 -9.86
C VAL A 62 -13.49 -7.39 -9.01
N VAL A 63 -14.72 -6.93 -8.78
CA VAL A 63 -15.78 -7.79 -8.22
C VAL A 63 -16.51 -8.36 -9.42
N ILE A 64 -16.48 -9.69 -9.59
CA ILE A 64 -16.98 -10.37 -10.79
C ILE A 64 -18.47 -10.04 -11.07
N GLU A 65 -19.25 -9.79 -10.01
CA GLU A 65 -20.68 -9.45 -10.09
C GLU A 65 -20.94 -7.94 -10.26
N SER A 66 -19.91 -7.11 -10.37
CA SER A 66 -20.02 -5.65 -10.51
C SER A 66 -19.38 -5.21 -11.82
N GLU A 67 -20.08 -4.35 -12.56
CA GLU A 67 -19.56 -3.73 -13.80
C GLU A 67 -18.40 -2.76 -13.52
N ASP A 68 -18.27 -2.26 -12.28
CA ASP A 68 -17.27 -1.28 -11.88
C ASP A 68 -16.05 -1.91 -11.21
N ASP A 69 -14.88 -1.35 -11.51
CA ASP A 69 -13.63 -1.72 -10.85
C ASP A 69 -13.63 -1.26 -9.40
N LEU A 70 -13.43 -2.20 -8.47
CA LEU A 70 -13.40 -1.89 -7.05
C LEU A 70 -12.15 -1.07 -6.67
N PHE A 71 -11.03 -1.34 -7.34
CA PHE A 71 -9.77 -0.61 -7.19
C PHE A 71 -8.92 -0.79 -8.44
N CYS A 72 -8.35 0.29 -8.96
CA CYS A 72 -7.45 0.25 -10.10
C CYS A 72 -6.31 1.24 -9.89
N THR A 73 -5.08 0.77 -10.06
CA THR A 73 -3.88 1.61 -10.04
C THR A 73 -3.22 1.57 -11.40
N ARG A 74 -2.78 2.74 -11.85
CA ARG A 74 -2.02 2.87 -13.09
C ARG A 74 -0.55 2.89 -12.76
N ALA A 75 0.23 2.05 -13.44
CA ALA A 75 1.68 2.09 -13.35
C ALA A 75 2.17 3.52 -13.59
N SER A 76 3.11 3.96 -12.77
CA SER A 76 3.69 5.29 -12.81
C SER A 76 5.21 5.20 -12.67
N PRO A 77 5.96 6.06 -13.38
CA PRO A 77 7.41 6.15 -13.19
C PRO A 77 7.79 6.79 -11.84
N SER A 78 6.83 7.32 -11.08
CA SER A 78 7.10 7.96 -9.79
C SER A 78 5.98 7.72 -8.78
N LEU A 79 6.28 7.89 -7.49
CA LEU A 79 5.36 7.64 -6.40
C LEU A 79 4.24 8.71 -6.28
N LEU A 80 4.53 9.94 -6.70
CA LEU A 80 3.67 11.09 -6.46
C LEU A 80 2.31 11.01 -7.18
N PRO A 81 2.24 10.64 -8.47
CA PRO A 81 0.96 10.44 -9.15
C PRO A 81 0.10 9.36 -8.49
N LEU A 82 0.71 8.30 -7.96
CA LEU A 82 0.01 7.21 -7.26
C LEU A 82 -0.58 7.67 -5.92
N LEU A 83 0.14 8.52 -5.18
CA LEU A 83 -0.40 9.13 -3.95
C LEU A 83 -1.58 10.05 -4.26
N CYS A 84 -1.49 10.84 -5.34
CA CYS A 84 -2.57 11.76 -5.70
C CYS A 84 -3.81 11.04 -6.23
N SER A 85 -3.64 10.02 -7.08
CA SER A 85 -4.78 9.28 -7.65
C SER A 85 -5.34 8.22 -6.72
N GLY A 86 -4.48 7.52 -5.97
CA GLY A 86 -4.87 6.41 -5.11
C GLY A 86 -5.38 6.82 -3.72
N LEU A 87 -4.85 7.92 -3.16
CA LEU A 87 -5.26 8.44 -1.84
C LEU A 87 -6.02 9.77 -1.92
N GLY A 88 -6.16 10.36 -3.10
CA GLY A 88 -6.76 11.69 -3.25
C GLY A 88 -5.94 12.82 -2.61
N ILE A 89 -4.65 12.59 -2.34
CA ILE A 89 -3.81 13.57 -1.65
C ILE A 89 -3.40 14.67 -2.62
N HIS A 90 -3.68 15.92 -2.24
CA HIS A 90 -3.24 17.06 -3.03
C HIS A 90 -1.71 17.20 -3.00
N ARG A 91 -1.08 17.43 -4.16
CA ARG A 91 0.40 17.50 -4.24
C ARG A 91 1.01 18.53 -3.29
N SER A 92 0.34 19.66 -3.06
CA SER A 92 0.88 20.72 -2.20
C SER A 92 0.87 20.37 -0.70
N SER A 93 0.12 19.34 -0.29
CA SER A 93 0.14 18.87 1.10
C SER A 93 1.25 17.86 1.37
N LEU A 94 2.12 17.56 0.40
CA LEU A 94 3.24 16.63 0.54
C LEU A 94 4.59 17.35 0.42
N GLY A 95 5.46 17.13 1.40
CA GLY A 95 6.87 17.44 1.35
C GLY A 95 7.69 16.24 0.86
N LYS A 96 8.61 16.48 -0.07
CA LYS A 96 9.55 15.45 -0.53
C LYS A 96 10.59 15.19 0.55
N LEU A 97 10.80 13.92 0.89
CA LEU A 97 11.83 13.46 1.81
C LEU A 97 12.99 12.86 0.99
N ASN A 98 14.21 13.32 1.27
CA ASN A 98 15.44 12.76 0.72
C ASN A 98 16.57 13.03 1.71
N ALA A 99 16.82 12.06 2.59
CA ALA A 99 17.85 12.13 3.61
C ALA A 99 18.78 10.92 3.47
N SER A 100 20.05 11.09 3.81
CA SER A 100 21.04 10.03 3.80
C SER A 100 22.01 10.18 4.95
N ASP A 101 22.36 9.07 5.59
CA ASP A 101 23.37 8.97 6.65
C ASP A 101 24.19 7.70 6.44
N GLY A 102 25.45 7.85 6.04
CA GLY A 102 26.31 6.74 5.62
C GLY A 102 25.67 5.89 4.52
N SER A 103 25.45 4.61 4.80
CA SER A 103 24.81 3.65 3.89
C SER A 103 23.27 3.73 3.88
N PHE A 104 22.67 4.47 4.81
CA PHE A 104 21.22 4.57 4.91
C PHE A 104 20.71 5.72 4.03
N LYS A 105 19.74 5.42 3.18
CA LYS A 105 19.06 6.41 2.34
C LYS A 105 17.55 6.30 2.55
N LEU A 106 16.94 7.40 2.97
CA LEU A 106 15.51 7.54 3.16
C LEU A 106 14.95 8.52 2.12
N SER A 107 14.09 8.01 1.25
CA SER A 107 13.45 8.82 0.20
C SER A 107 11.96 8.55 0.14
N GLY A 108 11.16 9.58 -0.16
CA GLY A 108 9.72 9.45 -0.29
C GLY A 108 8.99 10.77 -0.18
N TYR A 109 7.75 10.72 0.31
CA TYR A 109 6.92 11.89 0.59
C TYR A 109 6.32 11.76 1.99
N ILE A 110 6.28 12.86 2.73
CA ILE A 110 5.60 13.01 4.01
C ILE A 110 4.65 14.20 3.92
N SER A 111 3.64 14.34 4.77
CA SER A 111 2.81 15.54 4.70
C SER A 111 3.61 16.81 5.01
N GLY A 112 3.22 17.93 4.42
CA GLY A 112 3.87 19.22 4.61
C GLY A 112 3.63 19.80 6.01
N PRO A 113 4.40 20.83 6.41
CA PRO A 113 4.31 21.46 7.74
C PRO A 113 2.93 22.05 8.08
N ASN A 114 2.06 22.31 7.08
CA ASN A 114 0.66 22.69 7.33
C ASN A 114 -0.20 21.56 7.93
N VAL A 115 0.33 20.33 8.04
CA VAL A 115 -0.37 19.15 8.60
C VAL A 115 0.27 18.67 9.92
N TYR A 116 1.53 19.04 10.18
CA TYR A 116 2.26 18.64 11.39
C TYR A 116 2.69 19.87 12.18
N MET A 117 2.07 20.08 13.34
CA MET A 117 2.74 20.79 14.43
C MET A 117 3.85 19.86 14.94
N VAL A 118 5.01 19.87 14.26
CA VAL A 118 6.17 19.07 14.64
C VAL A 118 6.61 19.54 16.03
N LYS A 119 6.34 18.76 17.06
CA LYS A 119 7.07 18.87 18.33
C LYS A 119 8.52 18.49 18.02
N VAL A 120 9.34 19.50 17.77
CA VAL A 120 10.79 19.33 17.61
C VAL A 120 11.34 18.75 18.90
N TYR A 121 11.59 17.45 18.91
CA TYR A 121 12.40 16.84 19.96
C TYR A 121 13.84 17.22 19.67
N ARG A 122 14.39 18.20 20.39
CA ARG A 122 15.83 18.44 20.41
C ARG A 122 16.46 17.33 21.27
N PRO A 123 17.25 16.40 20.71
CA PRO A 123 18.11 15.60 21.55
C PRO A 123 19.12 16.56 22.20
N LYS A 124 19.17 16.58 23.54
CA LYS A 124 20.31 17.18 24.23
C LYS A 124 21.53 16.38 23.79
N LEU A 125 22.42 17.01 23.05
CA LEU A 125 23.77 16.52 22.78
C LEU A 125 24.41 16.24 24.16
N MET A 126 24.60 14.97 24.50
CA MET A 126 25.44 14.61 25.63
C MET A 126 26.89 14.75 25.17
N ASP A 127 27.51 15.80 25.67
CA ASP A 127 28.89 16.18 25.43
C ASP A 127 29.80 15.20 26.17
N TYR A 128 30.20 14.10 25.52
CA TYR A 128 31.27 13.24 26.04
C TYR A 128 32.60 13.93 25.76
N ARG A 129 32.98 14.82 26.68
CA ARG A 129 34.35 15.33 26.78
C ARG A 129 35.26 14.15 27.10
N CYS A 130 35.92 13.61 26.09
CA CYS A 130 37.03 12.67 26.29
C CYS A 130 38.26 13.50 26.69
N GLU A 131 38.47 13.67 27.99
CA GLU A 131 39.79 14.11 28.47
C GLU A 131 40.74 12.92 28.42
N GLU A 132 41.55 12.84 27.37
CA GLU A 132 42.85 12.17 27.46
C GLU A 132 43.94 13.24 27.67
N ASN A 133 44.23 13.47 28.95
CA ASN A 133 45.51 14.05 29.37
C ASN A 133 46.40 12.89 29.85
N LEU A 134 47.44 12.53 29.08
CA LEU A 134 48.68 12.03 29.69
C LEU A 134 49.92 12.16 28.77
N LYS A 135 50.59 13.31 28.95
CA LYS A 135 52.04 13.47 29.20
C LYS A 135 53.08 13.12 28.12
N ASN A 136 53.82 14.19 27.76
CA ASN A 136 55.17 14.35 27.22
C ASN A 136 55.48 13.84 25.82
#